data_AF-A0A6P2S803-F1
#
_entry.id   AF-A0A6P2S803-F1
#
_cell.length_a   1.000
_cell.length_b   1.000
_cell.length_c   1.000
_cell.angle_alpha   90.00
_cell.angle_beta   90.00
_cell.angle_gamma   90.00
#
_symmetry.space_group_name_H-M   'P 1'
#
loop_
_entity.id
_entity.type
_entity.pdbx_description
1 polymer ?
#
loop_
_entity_poly.entity_id
_entity_poly.type
_entity_poly.pdbx_seq_one_letter_code
_entity_poly.pdbx_strand_id
1 'polypeptide(L)'
;MYTQSLDIPGNVAPLDAAAESPEQARFDAVMAADGKIEPQDWMPDAYRKTLVRQISQHAHSEVVGMLPEGNWISRAPSLKRKAILLAKVQDEAGHGLYLYSAAETLGVSRDSLIDALHAGKAKYSSIFNYPTPTWADVGVIGWLVDGAAIMNQIPLCRCTYGPYARAMIRVCKEESFHQRQGFDALLSMMKGTDAQRAMVQQAVNRWWWPVLMMFGPSDADSVHSNQSAKWGIKRITNDDLRQKFVDATVDQAKVLGVTLPDPDLKWNEARGHHDYGTIDWDEFWRVVNGDGPCNKERLATRVKAHNDGAWVREAALAHEAKRRARAEQHAA
;
A
#
# COMPACT_ATOMS: atom_id res chain seq x y z
N MET A 1 -1.47 -0.73 0.68
CA MET A 1 -1.95 -0.28 -0.67
C MET A 1 -1.02 0.64 -1.44
N TYR A 2 -0.45 0.08 -2.50
CA TYR A 2 0.52 0.66 -3.43
C TYR A 2 -0.17 1.36 -4.62
N THR A 3 0.14 2.62 -4.90
CA THR A 3 0.03 3.12 -6.27
C THR A 3 0.85 2.22 -7.17
N GLN A 4 0.30 1.68 -8.28
CA GLN A 4 1.03 0.71 -9.10
C GLN A 4 2.39 1.16 -9.63
N SER A 5 2.71 2.43 -9.46
CA SER A 5 4.03 2.94 -9.13
C SER A 5 3.89 4.43 -8.85
N LEU A 6 4.44 4.97 -7.75
CA LEU A 6 4.62 6.42 -7.64
C LEU A 6 5.67 6.82 -8.68
N ASP A 7 5.19 7.24 -9.85
CA ASP A 7 5.96 7.55 -11.05
C ASP A 7 6.42 9.01 -11.02
N ILE A 8 7.57 9.30 -10.42
CA ILE A 8 8.14 10.64 -10.52
C ILE A 8 8.89 10.75 -11.86
N PRO A 9 8.68 11.82 -12.67
CA PRO A 9 9.53 12.10 -13.83
C PRO A 9 10.98 12.31 -13.38
N GLY A 10 11.87 11.35 -13.67
CA GLY A 10 13.25 11.39 -13.21
C GLY A 10 14.14 10.31 -13.82
N ASN A 11 14.82 10.68 -14.90
CA ASN A 11 15.96 10.04 -15.58
C ASN A 11 15.88 8.52 -15.79
N VAL A 12 15.09 8.09 -16.78
CA VAL A 12 15.18 6.75 -17.35
C VAL A 12 15.97 6.84 -18.65
N ALA A 13 17.22 6.39 -18.64
CA ALA A 13 17.98 6.23 -19.88
C ALA A 13 17.29 5.16 -20.74
N PRO A 14 17.16 5.35 -22.07
CA PRO A 14 16.79 4.26 -22.97
C PRO A 14 17.86 3.19 -22.86
N LEU A 15 17.49 1.97 -22.50
CA LEU A 15 18.42 0.84 -22.53
C LEU A 15 18.45 0.29 -23.96
N ASP A 16 19.63 0.37 -24.57
CA ASP A 16 19.92 -0.08 -25.91
C ASP A 16 19.48 -1.52 -26.18
N ALA A 17 19.01 -1.74 -27.41
CA ALA A 17 18.71 -3.07 -27.95
C ALA A 17 20.01 -3.87 -28.12
N ALA A 18 20.44 -4.54 -27.06
CA ALA A 18 21.49 -5.54 -27.12
C ALA A 18 20.94 -6.85 -27.72
N ALA A 19 21.79 -7.60 -28.43
CA ALA A 19 21.46 -8.93 -28.94
C ALA A 19 20.91 -9.83 -27.82
N GLU A 20 19.74 -10.46 -28.04
CA GLU A 20 19.04 -11.26 -27.04
C GLU A 20 19.93 -12.39 -26.53
N SER A 21 20.34 -12.33 -25.25
CA SER A 21 21.02 -13.45 -24.61
C SER A 21 20.06 -14.64 -24.46
N PRO A 22 20.54 -15.89 -24.38
CA PRO A 22 19.68 -17.04 -24.13
C PRO A 22 18.81 -16.90 -22.87
N GLU A 23 19.32 -16.22 -21.84
CA GLU A 23 18.58 -15.93 -20.61
C GLU A 23 17.46 -14.90 -20.84
N GLN A 24 17.71 -13.85 -21.64
CA GLN A 24 16.70 -12.87 -22.02
C GLN A 24 15.55 -13.53 -22.80
N ALA A 25 15.87 -14.34 -23.81
CA ALA A 25 14.87 -15.08 -24.58
C ALA A 25 14.04 -16.04 -23.69
N ARG A 26 14.67 -16.70 -22.71
CA ARG A 26 13.96 -17.54 -21.73
C ARG A 26 13.04 -16.70 -20.84
N PHE A 27 13.50 -15.56 -20.35
CA PHE A 27 12.69 -14.65 -19.55
C PHE A 27 11.47 -14.17 -20.34
N ASP A 28 11.65 -13.75 -21.60
CA ASP A 28 10.57 -13.27 -22.45
C ASP A 28 9.56 -14.38 -22.78
N ALA A 29 10.02 -15.63 -22.97
CA ALA A 29 9.13 -16.78 -23.13
C ALA A 29 8.30 -17.06 -21.86
N VAL A 30 8.89 -16.90 -20.66
CA VAL A 30 8.15 -17.01 -19.39
C VAL A 30 7.11 -15.90 -19.28
N MET A 31 7.45 -14.65 -19.63
CA MET A 31 6.49 -13.53 -19.62
C MET A 31 5.34 -13.76 -20.59
N ALA A 32 5.64 -14.20 -21.82
CA ALA A 32 4.64 -14.47 -22.86
C ALA A 32 3.68 -15.61 -22.46
N ALA A 33 4.16 -16.60 -21.68
CA ALA A 33 3.36 -17.70 -21.16
C ALA A 33 2.62 -17.38 -19.85
N ASP A 34 2.65 -16.12 -19.39
CA ASP A 34 2.14 -15.69 -18.08
C ASP A 34 2.73 -16.49 -16.89
N GLY A 35 3.96 -16.95 -17.05
CA GLY A 35 4.68 -17.77 -16.08
C GLY A 35 5.16 -16.98 -14.86
N LYS A 36 5.75 -17.72 -13.91
CA LYS A 36 6.35 -17.13 -12.70
C LYS A 36 7.87 -17.14 -12.78
N ILE A 37 8.45 -16.03 -12.35
CA ILE A 37 9.87 -15.87 -12.05
C ILE A 37 10.06 -16.11 -10.55
N GLU A 38 10.97 -17.01 -10.21
CA GLU A 38 11.35 -17.36 -8.85
C GLU A 38 12.73 -16.78 -8.49
N PRO A 39 13.13 -16.77 -7.20
CA PRO A 39 14.36 -16.08 -6.76
C PRO A 39 15.66 -16.55 -7.42
N GLN A 40 15.73 -17.83 -7.81
CA GLN A 40 16.88 -18.47 -8.44
C GLN A 40 16.92 -18.24 -9.96
N ASP A 41 15.80 -17.80 -10.56
CA ASP A 41 15.74 -17.58 -11.99
C ASP A 41 16.52 -16.32 -12.37
N TRP A 42 17.14 -16.38 -13.54
CA TRP A 42 17.66 -15.17 -14.17
C TRP A 42 16.50 -14.22 -14.48
N MET A 43 16.72 -12.92 -14.25
CA MET A 43 15.78 -11.87 -14.58
C MET A 43 16.56 -10.59 -14.92
N PRO A 44 16.04 -9.72 -15.81
CA PRO A 44 16.68 -8.45 -16.12
C PRO A 44 16.88 -7.59 -14.87
N ASP A 45 18.00 -6.89 -14.78
CA ASP A 45 18.30 -5.99 -13.65
C ASP A 45 17.23 -4.91 -13.47
N ALA A 46 16.67 -4.42 -14.57
CA ALA A 46 15.60 -3.43 -14.54
C ALA A 46 14.28 -4.02 -13.97
N TYR A 47 13.98 -5.29 -14.25
CA TYR A 47 12.85 -6.03 -13.67
C TYR A 47 13.06 -6.19 -12.16
N ARG A 48 14.25 -6.65 -11.74
CA ARG A 48 14.64 -6.79 -10.33
C ARG A 48 14.51 -5.46 -9.57
N LYS A 49 15.11 -4.38 -10.10
CA LYS A 49 15.07 -3.04 -9.48
C LYS A 49 13.64 -2.50 -9.37
N THR A 50 12.82 -2.71 -10.39
CA THR A 50 11.40 -2.30 -10.39
C THR A 50 10.63 -3.02 -9.28
N LEU A 51 10.81 -4.34 -9.14
CA LEU A 51 10.19 -5.11 -8.06
C LEU A 51 10.71 -4.74 -6.68
N VAL A 52 12.02 -4.56 -6.50
CA VAL A 52 12.59 -4.08 -5.22
C VAL A 52 11.93 -2.76 -4.84
N ARG A 53 11.84 -1.80 -5.76
CA ARG A 53 11.19 -0.51 -5.51
C ARG A 53 9.72 -0.71 -5.14
N GLN A 54 8.97 -1.48 -5.91
CA GLN A 54 7.55 -1.69 -5.70
C GLN A 54 7.23 -2.40 -4.37
N ILE A 55 7.87 -3.54 -4.12
CA ILE A 55 7.60 -4.38 -2.95
C ILE A 55 8.07 -3.66 -1.67
N SER A 56 9.21 -2.96 -1.71
CA SER A 56 9.68 -2.18 -0.55
C SER A 56 8.73 -1.04 -0.22
N GLN A 57 8.30 -0.24 -1.19
CA GLN A 57 7.31 0.81 -0.98
C GLN A 57 5.98 0.26 -0.48
N HIS A 58 5.59 -0.94 -0.91
CA HIS A 58 4.43 -1.64 -0.37
C HIS A 58 4.65 -2.00 1.11
N ALA A 59 5.78 -2.62 1.46
CA ALA A 59 6.10 -2.94 2.85
C ALA A 59 6.17 -1.69 3.74
N HIS A 60 6.73 -0.59 3.24
CA HIS A 60 6.75 0.70 3.92
C HIS A 60 5.35 1.24 4.15
N SER A 61 4.46 1.05 3.18
CA SER A 61 3.06 1.47 3.27
C SER A 61 2.36 0.77 4.43
N GLU A 62 2.54 -0.55 4.59
CA GLU A 62 1.96 -1.27 5.74
C GLU A 62 2.49 -0.73 7.07
N VAL A 63 3.81 -0.51 7.17
CA VAL A 63 4.44 -0.03 8.41
C VAL A 63 4.03 1.41 8.78
N VAL A 64 3.86 2.28 7.77
CA VAL A 64 3.45 3.69 7.99
C VAL A 64 1.94 3.78 8.19
N GLY A 65 1.15 2.90 7.57
CA GLY A 65 -0.30 2.82 7.71
C GLY A 65 -0.79 2.55 9.12
N MET A 66 0.01 1.83 9.91
CA MET A 66 -0.25 1.62 11.34
C MET A 66 -0.35 2.93 12.15
N LEU A 67 0.23 4.05 11.68
CA LEU A 67 0.28 5.31 12.42
C LEU A 67 -1.07 6.05 12.51
N PRO A 68 -1.74 6.39 11.38
CA PRO A 68 -3.03 7.08 11.43
C PRO A 68 -4.11 6.29 12.19
N GLU A 69 -4.09 4.96 12.13
CA GLU A 69 -5.02 4.09 12.86
C GLU A 69 -4.59 3.84 14.30
N GLY A 70 -3.28 3.65 14.53
CA GLY A 70 -2.68 3.54 15.86
C GLY A 70 -3.00 4.74 16.76
N ASN A 71 -3.13 5.92 16.16
CA ASN A 71 -3.58 7.15 16.82
C ASN A 71 -4.91 6.96 17.60
N TRP A 72 -5.80 6.07 17.15
CA TRP A 72 -7.12 5.84 17.74
C TRP A 72 -7.23 4.60 18.63
N ILE A 73 -6.20 3.75 18.73
CA ILE A 73 -6.23 2.53 19.54
C ILE A 73 -6.63 2.83 21.00
N SER A 74 -6.04 3.86 21.61
CA SER A 74 -6.36 4.22 23.00
C SER A 74 -7.74 4.86 23.16
N ARG A 75 -8.31 5.45 22.09
CA ARG A 75 -9.50 6.31 22.09
C ARG A 75 -10.72 5.70 21.39
N ALA A 76 -10.63 4.45 20.91
CA ALA A 76 -11.74 3.77 20.27
C ALA A 76 -12.99 3.74 21.19
N PRO A 77 -14.20 3.98 20.66
CA PRO A 77 -15.40 4.29 21.44
C PRO A 77 -16.03 3.06 22.14
N SER A 78 -15.53 1.87 21.87
CA SER A 78 -15.95 0.64 22.57
C SER A 78 -14.84 -0.40 22.56
N LEU A 79 -14.90 -1.35 23.50
CA LEU A 79 -13.94 -2.46 23.56
C LEU A 79 -14.02 -3.35 22.30
N LYS A 80 -15.22 -3.56 21.74
CA LYS A 80 -15.40 -4.29 20.48
C LYS A 80 -14.62 -3.62 19.35
N ARG A 81 -14.80 -2.31 19.15
CA ARG A 81 -14.10 -1.57 18.08
C ARG A 81 -12.60 -1.45 18.35
N LYS A 82 -12.20 -1.32 19.61
CA LYS A 82 -10.78 -1.34 20.03
C LYS A 82 -10.11 -2.67 19.69
N ALA A 83 -10.75 -3.80 19.99
CA ALA A 83 -10.21 -5.12 19.70
C ALA A 83 -10.07 -5.37 18.19
N ILE A 84 -11.07 -4.97 17.39
CA ILE A 84 -11.01 -5.03 15.92
C ILE A 84 -9.84 -4.19 15.39
N LEU A 85 -9.70 -2.95 15.87
CA LEU A 85 -8.63 -2.06 15.42
C LEU A 85 -7.24 -2.60 15.79
N LEU A 86 -7.09 -3.17 16.99
CA LEU A 86 -5.85 -3.84 17.40
C LEU A 86 -5.51 -5.01 16.49
N ALA A 87 -6.50 -5.85 16.15
CA ALA A 87 -6.29 -6.98 15.25
C ALA A 87 -5.89 -6.51 13.84
N LYS A 88 -6.54 -5.47 13.30
CA LYS A 88 -6.19 -4.89 12.01
C LYS A 88 -4.74 -4.37 11.99
N VAL A 89 -4.37 -3.52 12.94
CA VAL A 89 -3.02 -2.92 13.01
C VAL A 89 -1.95 -3.99 13.28
N GLN A 90 -2.29 -5.06 13.99
CA GLN A 90 -1.42 -6.21 14.14
C GLN A 90 -1.18 -6.93 12.81
N ASP A 91 -2.22 -7.16 12.02
CA ASP A 91 -2.10 -7.81 10.71
C ASP A 91 -1.30 -6.95 9.73
N GLU A 92 -1.45 -5.63 9.73
CA GLU A 92 -0.62 -4.71 8.93
C GLU A 92 0.88 -4.88 9.22
N ALA A 93 1.25 -5.05 10.50
CA ALA A 93 2.62 -5.34 10.87
C ALA A 93 3.09 -6.69 10.27
N GLY A 94 2.22 -7.71 10.28
CA GLY A 94 2.46 -9.01 9.65
C GLY A 94 2.60 -8.92 8.12
N HIS A 95 1.77 -8.12 7.47
CA HIS A 95 1.81 -7.90 6.02
C HIS A 95 3.10 -7.20 5.60
N GLY A 96 3.52 -6.19 6.37
CA GLY A 96 4.83 -5.56 6.21
C GLY A 96 5.97 -6.59 6.28
N LEU A 97 5.92 -7.55 7.22
CA LEU A 97 6.90 -8.63 7.30
C LEU A 97 6.89 -9.54 6.07
N TYR A 98 5.71 -9.98 5.61
CA TYR A 98 5.60 -10.79 4.39
C TYR A 98 6.20 -10.09 3.17
N LEU A 99 5.95 -8.79 3.04
CA LEU A 99 6.44 -7.97 1.93
C LEU A 99 7.95 -7.73 2.00
N TYR A 100 8.50 -7.44 3.18
CA TYR A 100 9.96 -7.36 3.34
C TYR A 100 10.60 -8.70 2.99
N SER A 101 10.06 -9.84 3.46
CA SER A 101 10.59 -11.15 3.09
C SER A 101 10.53 -11.41 1.58
N ALA A 102 9.46 -10.99 0.90
CA ALA A 102 9.37 -11.09 -0.56
C ALA A 102 10.34 -10.16 -1.29
N ALA A 103 10.69 -9.00 -0.71
CA ALA A 103 11.71 -8.11 -1.27
C ALA A 103 13.12 -8.70 -1.09
N GLU A 104 13.40 -9.33 0.06
CA GLU A 104 14.72 -9.90 0.36
C GLU A 104 15.11 -11.03 -0.61
N THR A 105 14.14 -11.75 -1.18
CA THR A 105 14.41 -12.75 -2.22
C THR A 105 14.95 -12.16 -3.53
N LEU A 106 14.95 -10.83 -3.69
CA LEU A 106 15.57 -10.13 -4.82
C LEU A 106 17.03 -9.73 -4.56
N GLY A 107 17.57 -10.04 -3.37
CA GLY A 107 18.98 -9.79 -3.02
C GLY A 107 19.23 -8.49 -2.26
N VAL A 108 18.19 -7.83 -1.74
CA VAL A 108 18.30 -6.66 -0.85
C VAL A 108 18.09 -7.07 0.60
N SER A 109 18.59 -6.30 1.57
CA SER A 109 18.29 -6.53 2.99
C SER A 109 17.14 -5.64 3.46
N ARG A 110 16.29 -6.14 4.36
CA ARG A 110 15.26 -5.33 5.00
C ARG A 110 15.81 -4.07 5.66
N ASP A 111 16.97 -4.15 6.30
CA ASP A 111 17.61 -2.99 6.94
C ASP A 111 17.91 -1.89 5.93
N SER A 112 18.46 -2.23 4.76
CA SER A 112 18.72 -1.25 3.69
C SER A 112 17.44 -0.58 3.15
N LEU A 113 16.33 -1.33 3.13
CA LEU A 113 15.03 -0.80 2.73
C LEU A 113 14.47 0.16 3.79
N ILE A 114 14.58 -0.20 5.07
CA ILE A 114 14.16 0.65 6.19
C ILE A 114 15.00 1.93 6.23
N ASP A 115 16.31 1.84 5.99
CA ASP A 115 17.19 3.00 5.92
C ASP A 115 16.81 3.92 4.75
N ALA A 116 16.47 3.35 3.59
CA ALA A 116 15.98 4.12 2.45
C ALA A 116 14.66 4.85 2.76
N LEU A 117 13.74 4.20 3.49
CA LEU A 117 12.52 4.85 3.98
C LEU A 117 12.85 6.00 4.93
N HIS A 118 13.66 5.74 5.96
CA HIS A 118 14.04 6.72 6.99
C HIS A 118 14.78 7.93 6.42
N ALA A 119 15.59 7.73 5.38
CA ALA A 119 16.28 8.79 4.66
C ALA A 119 15.39 9.53 3.64
N GLY A 120 14.12 9.17 3.50
CA GLY A 120 13.20 9.74 2.50
C GLY A 120 13.53 9.39 1.05
N LYS A 121 14.40 8.40 0.83
CA LYS A 121 14.82 7.91 -0.51
C LYS A 121 13.85 6.90 -1.09
N ALA A 122 13.09 6.21 -0.24
CA ALA A 122 11.98 5.35 -0.62
C ALA A 122 10.64 5.96 -0.18
N LYS A 123 9.59 5.68 -0.95
CA LYS A 123 8.23 6.19 -0.70
C LYS A 123 7.40 5.18 0.10
N TYR A 124 6.25 5.65 0.55
CA TYR A 124 5.13 4.85 1.03
C TYR A 124 3.86 5.47 0.43
N SER A 125 2.72 4.77 0.57
CA SER A 125 1.45 5.21 -0.01
C SER A 125 1.07 6.63 0.42
N SER A 126 0.63 7.44 -0.54
CA SER A 126 0.26 8.84 -0.34
C SER A 126 -0.80 9.02 0.75
N ILE A 127 -1.72 8.06 0.87
CA ILE A 127 -2.88 8.12 1.78
C ILE A 127 -2.50 8.26 3.26
N PHE A 128 -1.35 7.73 3.67
CA PHE A 128 -0.98 7.72 5.09
C PHE A 128 -0.44 9.07 5.57
N ASN A 129 -0.36 10.05 4.67
CA ASN A 129 -0.03 11.43 4.95
C ASN A 129 -1.22 12.29 5.36
N TYR A 130 -2.43 11.73 5.43
CA TYR A 130 -3.62 12.44 5.86
C TYR A 130 -3.94 12.17 7.34
N PRO A 131 -4.45 13.17 8.09
CA PRO A 131 -4.70 13.04 9.52
C PRO A 131 -6.03 12.33 9.83
N THR A 132 -6.12 11.72 11.02
CA THR A 132 -7.32 11.07 11.57
C THR A 132 -7.90 11.85 12.76
N PRO A 133 -8.59 12.99 12.55
CA PRO A 133 -9.09 13.84 13.62
C PRO A 133 -10.32 13.29 14.36
N THR A 134 -11.09 12.35 13.77
CA THR A 134 -12.30 11.79 14.38
C THR A 134 -12.30 10.26 14.32
N TRP A 135 -13.17 9.61 15.11
CA TRP A 135 -13.31 8.16 15.07
C TRP A 135 -13.85 7.67 13.71
N ALA A 136 -14.68 8.46 13.03
CA ALA A 136 -15.19 8.10 11.71
C ALA A 136 -14.07 7.93 10.67
N ASP A 137 -12.93 8.62 10.84
CA ASP A 137 -11.77 8.45 9.98
C ASP A 137 -11.24 7.02 9.99
N VAL A 138 -11.23 6.35 11.15
CA VAL A 138 -10.82 4.94 11.25
C VAL A 138 -11.77 4.04 10.46
N GLY A 139 -13.08 4.30 10.54
CA GLY A 139 -14.07 3.58 9.75
C GLY A 139 -13.93 3.83 8.25
N VAL A 140 -13.62 5.06 7.84
CA VAL A 140 -13.41 5.43 6.43
C VAL A 140 -12.08 4.88 5.90
N ILE A 141 -11.01 4.82 6.70
CA ILE A 141 -9.79 4.11 6.35
C ILE A 141 -10.11 2.63 6.12
N GLY A 142 -10.74 1.97 7.10
CA GLY A 142 -11.14 0.57 6.95
C GLY A 142 -12.07 0.34 5.76
N TRP A 143 -12.95 1.27 5.39
CA TRP A 143 -13.86 1.07 4.26
C TRP A 143 -13.25 1.45 2.90
N LEU A 144 -12.91 2.74 2.72
CA LEU A 144 -12.49 3.32 1.44
C LEU A 144 -11.02 3.05 1.17
N VAL A 145 -10.15 3.28 2.17
CA VAL A 145 -8.71 3.03 2.01
C VAL A 145 -8.53 1.53 1.82
N ASP A 146 -8.84 0.65 2.77
CA ASP A 146 -8.65 -0.79 2.54
C ASP A 146 -9.43 -1.33 1.31
N GLY A 147 -10.57 -0.75 0.98
CA GLY A 147 -11.33 -1.08 -0.24
C GLY A 147 -10.53 -0.85 -1.52
N ALA A 148 -9.91 0.31 -1.66
CA ALA A 148 -8.99 0.56 -2.77
C ALA A 148 -7.76 -0.37 -2.69
N ALA A 149 -7.37 -0.82 -1.48
CA ALA A 149 -6.17 -1.64 -1.24
C ALA A 149 -6.31 -2.96 -1.92
N ILE A 150 -7.41 -3.59 -1.58
CA ILE A 150 -7.85 -4.87 -2.10
C ILE A 150 -8.00 -4.78 -3.61
N MET A 151 -8.61 -3.72 -4.15
CA MET A 151 -8.74 -3.57 -5.60
C MET A 151 -7.40 -3.54 -6.32
N ASN A 152 -6.41 -2.87 -5.74
CA ASN A 152 -5.07 -2.82 -6.31
C ASN A 152 -4.26 -4.12 -6.07
N GLN A 153 -4.50 -4.80 -4.95
CA GLN A 153 -3.74 -5.99 -4.52
C GLN A 153 -4.22 -7.29 -5.18
N ILE A 154 -5.52 -7.43 -5.46
CA ILE A 154 -6.07 -8.62 -6.11
C ILE A 154 -5.38 -8.92 -7.46
N PRO A 155 -5.18 -7.94 -8.37
CA PRO A 155 -4.43 -8.18 -9.60
C PRO A 155 -2.97 -8.60 -9.36
N LEU A 156 -2.35 -8.13 -8.28
CA LEU A 156 -0.98 -8.48 -7.91
C LEU A 156 -0.84 -9.92 -7.40
N CYS A 157 -1.93 -10.59 -7.01
CA CYS A 157 -1.93 -12.05 -6.82
C CYS A 157 -1.54 -12.82 -8.09
N ARG A 158 -1.61 -12.17 -9.27
CA ARG A 158 -1.13 -12.72 -10.55
C ARG A 158 0.18 -12.09 -11.00
N CYS A 159 0.87 -11.27 -10.21
CA CYS A 159 2.21 -10.75 -10.54
C CYS A 159 3.15 -11.88 -11.02
N THR A 160 3.96 -11.60 -12.02
CA THR A 160 4.92 -12.56 -12.60
C THR A 160 6.03 -12.93 -11.63
N TYR A 161 6.33 -12.12 -10.61
CA TYR A 161 7.26 -12.53 -9.55
C TYR A 161 6.56 -13.38 -8.49
N GLY A 162 6.93 -14.66 -8.42
CA GLY A 162 6.29 -15.67 -7.58
C GLY A 162 6.19 -15.31 -6.10
N PRO A 163 7.30 -14.91 -5.42
CA PRO A 163 7.27 -14.53 -4.01
C PRO A 163 6.27 -13.40 -3.72
N TYR A 164 6.22 -12.40 -4.58
CA TYR A 164 5.32 -11.26 -4.40
C TYR A 164 3.85 -11.66 -4.62
N ALA A 165 3.56 -12.42 -5.68
CA ALA A 165 2.22 -12.95 -5.92
C ALA A 165 1.69 -13.78 -4.74
N ARG A 166 2.54 -14.66 -4.16
CA ARG A 166 2.17 -15.48 -3.00
C ARG A 166 1.94 -14.66 -1.73
N ALA A 167 2.71 -13.61 -1.51
CA ALA A 167 2.48 -12.68 -0.41
C ALA A 167 1.11 -11.98 -0.56
N MET A 168 0.79 -11.49 -1.76
CA MET A 168 -0.49 -10.82 -2.05
C MET A 168 -1.69 -11.73 -1.83
N ILE A 169 -1.60 -13.04 -2.11
CA ILE A 169 -2.67 -13.99 -1.81
C ILE A 169 -2.99 -14.05 -0.31
N ARG A 170 -1.97 -14.00 0.56
CA ARG A 170 -2.18 -14.02 2.02
C ARG A 170 -2.74 -12.69 2.50
N VAL A 171 -2.10 -11.59 2.10
CA VAL A 171 -2.52 -10.22 2.44
C VAL A 171 -3.99 -9.97 2.05
N CYS A 172 -4.39 -10.29 0.81
CA CYS A 172 -5.77 -10.09 0.37
C CYS A 172 -6.80 -10.91 1.15
N LYS A 173 -6.43 -12.13 1.60
CA LYS A 173 -7.34 -12.96 2.42
C LYS A 173 -7.63 -12.32 3.77
N GLU A 174 -6.61 -11.72 4.38
CA GLU A 174 -6.68 -11.10 5.70
C GLU A 174 -7.34 -9.70 5.63
N GLU A 175 -6.92 -8.85 4.69
CA GLU A 175 -7.43 -7.47 4.57
C GLU A 175 -8.93 -7.39 4.23
N SER A 176 -9.46 -8.33 3.44
CA SER A 176 -10.88 -8.32 3.06
C SER A 176 -11.82 -8.42 4.27
N PHE A 177 -11.36 -9.08 5.34
CA PHE A 177 -12.09 -9.13 6.61
C PHE A 177 -12.09 -7.76 7.28
N HIS A 178 -10.92 -7.13 7.44
CA HIS A 178 -10.80 -5.82 8.09
C HIS A 178 -11.57 -4.73 7.34
N GLN A 179 -11.56 -4.79 6.01
CA GLN A 179 -12.31 -3.85 5.18
C GLN A 179 -13.81 -3.87 5.50
N ARG A 180 -14.37 -5.08 5.64
CA ARG A 180 -15.77 -5.27 6.04
C ARG A 180 -16.03 -4.71 7.44
N GLN A 181 -15.09 -4.86 8.36
CA GLN A 181 -15.24 -4.33 9.72
C GLN A 181 -15.21 -2.80 9.77
N GLY A 182 -14.46 -2.15 8.88
CA GLY A 182 -14.48 -0.70 8.67
C GLY A 182 -15.85 -0.22 8.20
N PHE A 183 -16.41 -0.87 7.18
CA PHE A 183 -17.77 -0.57 6.70
C PHE A 183 -18.84 -0.78 7.79
N ASP A 184 -18.77 -1.87 8.55
CA ASP A 184 -19.68 -2.15 9.67
C ASP A 184 -19.59 -1.08 10.80
N ALA A 185 -18.39 -0.53 11.04
CA ALA A 185 -18.22 0.57 11.99
C ALA A 185 -18.96 1.83 11.55
N LEU A 186 -18.85 2.20 10.28
CA LEU A 186 -19.56 3.34 9.71
C LEU A 186 -21.08 3.10 9.68
N LEU A 187 -21.52 1.90 9.28
CA LEU A 187 -22.94 1.55 9.26
C LEU A 187 -23.58 1.66 10.65
N SER A 188 -22.84 1.26 11.69
CA SER A 188 -23.27 1.44 13.09
C SER A 188 -23.46 2.91 13.45
N MET A 189 -22.54 3.79 13.00
CA MET A 189 -22.60 5.23 13.27
C MET A 189 -23.74 5.90 12.49
N MET A 190 -23.99 5.49 11.24
CA MET A 190 -25.05 6.05 10.41
C MET A 190 -26.45 5.75 10.96
N LYS A 191 -26.60 4.63 11.69
CA LYS A 191 -27.81 4.27 12.45
C LYS A 191 -27.93 4.98 13.81
N GLY A 192 -26.95 5.81 14.16
CA GLY A 192 -26.85 6.47 15.46
C GLY A 192 -27.48 7.86 15.49
N THR A 193 -26.81 8.80 16.15
CA THR A 193 -27.26 10.21 16.28
C THR A 193 -26.92 11.05 15.06
N ASP A 194 -27.52 12.25 14.94
CA ASP A 194 -27.17 13.21 13.89
C ASP A 194 -25.69 13.60 13.94
N ALA A 195 -25.12 13.74 15.14
CA ALA A 195 -23.70 14.03 15.30
C ALA A 195 -22.81 12.89 14.75
N GLN A 196 -23.22 11.62 14.91
CA GLN A 196 -22.49 10.49 14.34
C GLN A 196 -22.61 10.45 12.82
N ARG A 197 -23.80 10.68 12.26
CA ARG A 197 -24.00 10.80 10.81
C ARG A 197 -23.14 11.92 10.20
N ALA A 198 -23.17 13.10 10.81
CA ALA A 198 -22.37 14.24 10.38
C ALA A 198 -20.87 13.94 10.44
N MET A 199 -20.40 13.25 11.49
CA MET A 199 -19.00 12.85 11.63
C MET A 199 -18.57 11.89 10.51
N VAL A 200 -19.42 10.93 10.14
CA VAL A 200 -19.16 10.02 9.00
C VAL A 200 -19.07 10.81 7.71
N GLN A 201 -20.04 11.68 7.41
CA GLN A 201 -20.03 12.49 6.20
C GLN A 201 -18.78 13.38 6.11
N GLN A 202 -18.37 14.01 7.22
CA GLN A 202 -17.15 14.83 7.28
C GLN A 202 -15.88 14.01 7.06
N ALA A 203 -15.84 12.75 7.50
CA ALA A 203 -14.73 11.86 7.19
C ALA A 203 -14.72 11.49 5.70
N VAL A 204 -15.85 11.06 5.13
CA VAL A 204 -15.97 10.74 3.69
C VAL A 204 -15.54 11.93 2.83
N ASN A 205 -15.98 13.15 3.18
CA ASN A 205 -15.62 14.37 2.47
C ASN A 205 -14.10 14.60 2.40
N ARG A 206 -13.38 14.28 3.48
CA ARG A 206 -11.91 14.48 3.57
C ARG A 206 -11.12 13.38 2.87
N TRP A 207 -11.64 12.14 2.85
CA TRP A 207 -10.88 10.98 2.39
C TRP A 207 -11.16 10.58 0.94
N TRP A 208 -12.30 10.96 0.35
CA TRP A 208 -12.69 10.53 -0.99
C TRP A 208 -11.60 10.75 -2.06
N TRP A 209 -11.17 12.00 -2.24
CA TRP A 209 -10.15 12.34 -3.24
C TRP A 209 -8.78 11.74 -2.93
N PRO A 210 -8.27 11.79 -1.68
CA PRO A 210 -7.05 11.07 -1.30
C PRO A 210 -7.08 9.57 -1.62
N VAL A 211 -8.23 8.91 -1.44
CA VAL A 211 -8.39 7.48 -1.77
C VAL A 211 -8.28 7.25 -3.28
N LEU A 212 -8.88 8.11 -4.11
CA LEU A 212 -8.76 8.00 -5.57
C LEU A 212 -7.32 8.22 -6.08
N MET A 213 -6.55 9.07 -5.39
CA MET A 213 -5.12 9.27 -5.66
C MET A 213 -4.26 8.04 -5.38
N MET A 214 -4.75 7.07 -4.60
CA MET A 214 -4.00 5.87 -4.25
C MET A 214 -3.69 4.99 -5.46
N PHE A 215 -4.56 4.99 -6.46
CA PHE A 215 -4.34 4.26 -7.71
C PHE A 215 -3.20 4.84 -8.54
N GLY A 216 -2.81 6.10 -8.29
CA GLY A 216 -1.67 6.75 -8.91
C GLY A 216 -1.99 7.85 -9.88
N PRO A 217 -0.98 8.34 -10.61
CA PRO A 217 -1.19 9.30 -11.68
C PRO A 217 -2.07 8.69 -12.78
N SER A 218 -2.57 9.56 -13.65
CA SER A 218 -3.25 9.14 -14.88
C SER A 218 -2.37 8.18 -15.70
N ASP A 219 -2.97 7.35 -16.54
CA ASP A 219 -2.21 6.46 -17.40
C ASP A 219 -1.31 7.25 -18.40
N ALA A 220 -1.70 8.48 -18.75
CA ALA A 220 -0.92 9.37 -19.61
C ALA A 220 0.37 9.88 -18.92
N ASP A 221 0.36 10.03 -17.59
CA ASP A 221 1.47 10.54 -16.80
C ASP A 221 2.28 9.42 -16.11
N SER A 222 1.92 8.15 -16.34
CA SER A 222 2.51 7.00 -15.67
C SER A 222 3.73 6.44 -16.42
N VAL A 223 4.92 6.98 -16.08
CA VAL A 223 6.22 6.67 -16.71
C VAL A 223 6.61 5.18 -16.69
N HIS A 224 6.20 4.40 -15.68
CA HIS A 224 6.58 2.99 -15.55
C HIS A 224 5.50 2.00 -16.03
N SER A 225 4.28 2.47 -16.32
CA SER A 225 3.14 1.58 -16.62
C SER A 225 3.38 0.65 -17.80
N ASN A 226 3.98 1.15 -18.88
CA ASN A 226 4.21 0.36 -20.10
C ASN A 226 5.16 -0.82 -19.86
N GLN A 227 6.24 -0.62 -19.10
CA GLN A 227 7.20 -1.69 -18.83
C GLN A 227 6.68 -2.67 -17.78
N SER A 228 6.06 -2.16 -16.70
CA SER A 228 5.45 -3.00 -15.67
C SER A 228 4.31 -3.87 -16.22
N ALA A 229 3.55 -3.37 -17.20
CA ALA A 229 2.54 -4.14 -17.90
C ALA A 229 3.14 -5.24 -18.78
N LYS A 230 4.17 -4.93 -19.58
CA LYS A 230 4.87 -5.92 -20.42
C LYS A 230 5.48 -7.05 -19.60
N TRP A 231 6.03 -6.74 -18.42
CA TRP A 231 6.56 -7.74 -17.51
C TRP A 231 5.50 -8.41 -16.63
N GLY A 232 4.21 -8.09 -16.77
CA GLY A 232 3.14 -8.66 -15.95
C GLY A 232 3.26 -8.38 -14.45
N ILE A 233 4.02 -7.34 -14.06
CA ILE A 233 4.08 -6.82 -12.70
C ILE A 233 2.77 -6.07 -12.40
N LYS A 234 2.35 -5.22 -13.34
CA LYS A 234 1.09 -4.48 -13.35
C LYS A 234 0.13 -5.15 -14.34
N ARG A 235 -1.11 -5.41 -13.91
CA ARG A 235 -2.09 -6.20 -14.71
C ARG A 235 -3.27 -5.40 -15.23
N ILE A 236 -3.62 -4.33 -14.53
CA ILE A 236 -4.73 -3.42 -14.82
C ILE A 236 -4.15 -2.03 -14.66
N THR A 237 -4.57 -1.07 -15.48
CA THR A 237 -4.01 0.28 -15.44
C THR A 237 -4.45 1.07 -14.19
N ASN A 238 -3.85 2.25 -13.96
CA ASN A 238 -4.21 3.05 -12.79
C ASN A 238 -5.64 3.55 -12.93
N ASP A 239 -5.98 4.08 -14.12
CA ASP A 239 -7.28 4.64 -14.40
C ASP A 239 -8.38 3.56 -14.41
N ASP A 240 -8.09 2.38 -14.97
CA ASP A 240 -9.03 1.25 -14.96
C ASP A 240 -9.35 0.76 -13.54
N LEU A 241 -8.34 0.67 -12.66
CA LEU A 241 -8.56 0.30 -11.26
C LEU A 241 -9.34 1.39 -10.51
N ARG A 242 -8.99 2.66 -10.74
CA ARG A 242 -9.70 3.79 -10.13
C ARG A 242 -11.16 3.82 -10.56
N GLN A 243 -11.45 3.60 -11.84
CA GLN A 243 -12.82 3.54 -12.37
C GLN A 243 -13.62 2.41 -11.71
N LYS A 244 -13.06 1.19 -11.65
CA LYS A 244 -13.70 0.05 -10.97
C LYS A 244 -13.98 0.34 -9.50
N PHE A 245 -13.07 1.05 -8.83
CA PHE A 245 -13.26 1.48 -7.45
C PHE A 245 -14.39 2.47 -7.29
N VAL A 246 -14.47 3.49 -8.15
CA VAL A 246 -15.57 4.46 -8.15
C VAL A 246 -16.90 3.73 -8.33
N ASP A 247 -17.02 2.89 -9.36
CA ASP A 247 -18.26 2.18 -9.66
C ASP A 247 -18.75 1.30 -8.51
N ALA A 248 -17.85 0.56 -7.86
CA ALA A 248 -18.21 -0.28 -6.73
C ALA A 248 -18.54 0.54 -5.47
N THR A 249 -17.83 1.65 -5.25
CA THR A 249 -17.96 2.46 -4.03
C THR A 249 -19.23 3.30 -4.01
N VAL A 250 -19.71 3.76 -5.18
CA VAL A 250 -20.95 4.54 -5.25
C VAL A 250 -22.13 3.79 -4.64
N ASP A 251 -22.29 2.51 -4.95
CA ASP A 251 -23.39 1.72 -4.38
C ASP A 251 -23.21 1.45 -2.88
N GLN A 252 -21.97 1.29 -2.42
CA GLN A 252 -21.66 1.18 -1.00
C GLN A 252 -22.01 2.48 -0.24
N ALA A 253 -21.74 3.65 -0.84
CA ALA A 253 -22.12 4.96 -0.29
C ALA A 253 -23.63 5.12 -0.18
N LYS A 254 -24.40 4.66 -1.18
CA LYS A 254 -25.88 4.63 -1.13
C LYS A 254 -26.38 3.77 0.03
N VAL A 255 -25.82 2.57 0.23
CA VAL A 255 -26.18 1.69 1.36
C VAL A 255 -25.87 2.34 2.70
N LEU A 256 -24.73 3.03 2.80
CA LEU A 256 -24.31 3.71 4.01
C LEU A 256 -25.15 4.98 4.31
N GLY A 257 -25.76 5.57 3.27
CA GLY A 257 -26.53 6.81 3.36
C GLY A 257 -25.67 8.07 3.39
N VAL A 258 -24.50 8.04 2.73
CA VAL A 258 -23.57 9.18 2.62
C VAL A 258 -23.49 9.67 1.18
N THR A 259 -23.11 10.93 1.00
CA THR A 259 -22.75 11.48 -0.31
C THR A 259 -21.24 11.42 -0.51
N LEU A 260 -20.80 11.36 -1.78
CA LEU A 260 -19.40 11.50 -2.14
C LEU A 260 -19.17 12.96 -2.59
N PRO A 261 -18.07 13.61 -2.17
CA PRO A 261 -17.82 15.05 -2.38
C PRO A 261 -17.35 15.36 -3.81
N ASP A 262 -18.13 14.94 -4.80
CA ASP A 262 -17.83 15.09 -6.21
C ASP A 262 -19.10 15.54 -6.96
N PRO A 263 -19.23 16.84 -7.29
CA PRO A 263 -20.38 17.37 -8.03
C PRO A 263 -20.51 16.80 -9.46
N ASP A 264 -19.43 16.30 -10.04
CA ASP A 264 -19.41 15.76 -11.41
C ASP A 264 -19.73 14.25 -11.43
N LEU A 265 -19.86 13.63 -10.25
CA LEU A 265 -20.15 12.21 -10.11
C LEU A 265 -21.55 11.86 -10.62
N LYS A 266 -21.62 11.13 -11.73
CA LYS A 266 -22.89 10.72 -12.33
C LYS A 266 -22.76 9.42 -13.12
N TRP A 267 -23.82 8.64 -13.14
CA TRP A 267 -23.91 7.46 -14.00
C TRP A 267 -23.93 7.88 -15.48
N ASN A 268 -23.07 7.26 -16.28
CA ASN A 268 -23.00 7.44 -17.72
C ASN A 268 -23.45 6.16 -18.43
N GLU A 269 -24.70 6.15 -18.90
CA GLU A 269 -25.31 5.01 -19.60
C GLU A 269 -24.51 4.56 -20.84
N ALA A 270 -23.92 5.51 -21.58
CA ALA A 270 -23.18 5.19 -22.80
C ALA A 270 -21.86 4.48 -22.51
N ARG A 271 -21.23 4.77 -21.37
CA ARG A 271 -19.98 4.14 -20.92
C ARG A 271 -20.22 2.89 -20.06
N GLY A 272 -21.37 2.79 -19.40
CA GLY A 272 -21.62 1.77 -18.38
C GLY A 272 -20.78 1.97 -17.11
N HIS A 273 -20.43 3.22 -16.82
CA HIS A 273 -19.54 3.63 -15.73
C HIS A 273 -20.01 4.95 -15.11
N HIS A 274 -19.60 5.25 -13.89
CA HIS A 274 -19.73 6.60 -13.33
C HIS A 274 -18.63 7.51 -13.88
N ASP A 275 -19.03 8.64 -14.46
CA ASP A 275 -18.13 9.78 -14.64
C ASP A 275 -17.85 10.37 -13.25
N TYR A 276 -16.62 10.85 -13.02
CA TYR A 276 -16.20 11.52 -11.78
C TYR A 276 -15.32 12.72 -12.11
N GLY A 277 -15.24 13.67 -11.18
CA GLY A 277 -14.52 14.94 -11.35
C GLY A 277 -13.00 14.77 -11.47
N THR A 278 -12.32 15.87 -11.80
CA THR A 278 -10.86 15.88 -11.94
C THR A 278 -10.18 15.83 -10.58
N ILE A 279 -9.21 14.92 -10.42
CA ILE A 279 -8.36 14.84 -9.23
C ILE A 279 -7.43 16.07 -9.17
N ASP A 280 -7.24 16.62 -7.98
CA ASP A 280 -6.19 17.62 -7.72
C ASP A 280 -4.80 16.96 -7.81
N TRP A 281 -4.24 16.93 -9.02
CA TRP A 281 -2.92 16.36 -9.28
C TRP A 281 -1.78 17.18 -8.67
N ASP A 282 -1.98 18.48 -8.42
CA ASP A 282 -1.01 19.30 -7.72
C ASP A 282 -0.90 18.87 -6.25
N GLU A 283 -2.04 18.60 -5.59
CA GLU A 283 -2.06 17.98 -4.26
C GLU A 283 -1.37 16.62 -4.26
N PHE A 284 -1.70 15.76 -5.22
CA PHE A 284 -1.07 14.45 -5.35
C PHE A 284 0.47 14.55 -5.38
N TRP A 285 1.02 15.40 -6.26
CA TRP A 285 2.47 15.54 -6.38
C TRP A 285 3.11 16.21 -5.16
N ARG A 286 2.47 17.19 -4.53
CA ARG A 286 2.95 17.76 -3.25
C ARG A 286 3.08 16.67 -2.18
N VAL A 287 2.04 15.87 -1.99
CA VAL A 287 2.00 14.79 -0.98
C VAL A 287 3.05 13.72 -1.29
N VAL A 288 3.16 13.28 -2.54
CA VAL A 288 4.16 12.28 -2.98
C VAL A 288 5.58 12.78 -2.78
N ASN A 289 5.82 14.09 -2.96
CA ASN A 289 7.13 14.72 -2.80
C ASN A 289 7.48 15.08 -1.36
N GLY A 290 6.63 14.76 -0.38
CA GLY A 290 6.94 14.96 1.03
C GLY A 290 6.38 16.24 1.64
N ASP A 291 5.54 16.98 0.90
CA ASP A 291 4.93 18.25 1.31
C ASP A 291 3.41 18.13 1.51
N GLY A 292 2.96 16.99 2.01
CA GLY A 292 1.59 16.77 2.46
C GLY A 292 1.42 16.97 3.97
N PRO A 293 0.20 16.79 4.49
CA PRO A 293 -0.17 17.23 5.83
C PRO A 293 0.61 16.53 6.96
N CYS A 294 0.90 15.24 6.81
CA CYS A 294 1.58 14.45 7.85
C CYS A 294 2.92 13.85 7.43
N ASN A 295 3.46 14.10 6.22
CA ASN A 295 4.68 13.44 5.73
C ASN A 295 5.86 13.53 6.72
N LYS A 296 6.14 14.75 7.19
CA LYS A 296 7.22 15.03 8.15
C LYS A 296 6.98 14.31 9.48
N GLU A 297 5.74 14.34 9.98
CA GLU A 297 5.36 13.68 11.23
C GLU A 297 5.53 12.15 11.12
N ARG A 298 4.97 11.53 10.07
CA ARG A 298 5.02 10.08 9.85
C ARG A 298 6.46 9.57 9.81
N LEU A 299 7.32 10.24 9.04
CA LEU A 299 8.73 9.85 8.93
C LEU A 299 9.47 10.07 10.25
N ALA A 300 9.29 11.22 10.89
CA ALA A 300 9.91 11.52 12.18
C ALA A 300 9.51 10.51 13.27
N THR A 301 8.24 10.06 13.31
CA THR A 301 7.78 9.02 14.23
C THR A 301 8.52 7.70 14.00
N ARG A 302 8.69 7.28 12.74
CA ARG A 302 9.41 6.03 12.41
C ARG A 302 10.90 6.12 12.75
N VAL A 303 11.55 7.22 12.40
CA VAL A 303 12.97 7.48 12.71
C VAL A 303 13.19 7.51 14.21
N LYS A 304 12.34 8.22 14.97
CA LYS A 304 12.41 8.28 16.42
C LYS A 304 12.28 6.88 17.05
N ALA A 305 11.28 6.10 16.63
CA ALA A 305 11.10 4.73 17.12
C ALA A 305 12.31 3.83 16.81
N HIS A 306 12.93 4.01 15.63
CA HIS A 306 14.13 3.28 15.26
C HIS A 306 15.33 3.68 16.14
N ASN A 307 15.57 4.98 16.32
CA ASN A 307 16.71 5.47 17.10
C ASN A 307 16.57 5.14 18.59
N ASP A 308 15.41 5.42 19.18
CA ASP A 308 15.13 5.13 20.59
C ASP A 308 15.15 3.62 20.89
N GLY A 309 14.83 2.80 19.90
CA GLY A 309 14.89 1.34 20.00
C GLY A 309 16.27 0.74 19.72
N ALA A 310 17.31 1.55 19.44
CA ALA A 310 18.64 1.04 19.09
C ALA A 310 19.23 0.15 20.18
N TRP A 311 19.18 0.62 21.44
CA TRP A 311 19.69 -0.14 22.59
C TRP A 311 19.00 -1.51 22.74
N VAL A 312 17.71 -1.63 22.40
CA VAL A 312 16.99 -2.91 22.44
C VAL A 312 17.53 -3.87 21.39
N ARG A 313 17.77 -3.38 20.17
CA ARG A 313 18.34 -4.19 19.08
C ARG A 313 19.76 -4.64 19.41
N GLU A 314 20.59 -3.72 19.92
CA GLU A 314 21.96 -4.01 20.36
C GLU A 314 21.98 -5.02 21.52
N ALA A 315 21.08 -4.87 22.50
CA ALA A 315 20.95 -5.82 23.61
C ALA A 315 20.57 -7.23 23.13
N ALA A 316 19.65 -7.35 22.17
CA ALA A 316 19.26 -8.63 21.59
C ALA A 316 20.44 -9.31 20.87
N LEU A 317 21.20 -8.56 20.08
CA LEU A 317 22.41 -9.07 19.39
C LEU A 317 23.49 -9.52 20.39
N ALA A 318 23.76 -8.71 21.42
CA ALA A 318 24.73 -9.04 22.46
C ALA A 318 24.31 -10.28 23.28
N HIS A 319 23.01 -10.44 23.53
CA HIS A 319 22.48 -11.64 24.19
C HIS A 319 22.68 -12.90 23.34
N GLU A 320 22.36 -12.82 22.05
CA GLU A 320 22.53 -13.94 21.11
C GLU A 320 24.00 -14.33 20.93
N ALA A 321 24.91 -13.35 20.84
CA ALA A 321 26.36 -13.62 20.78
C ALA A 321 26.84 -14.41 22.01
N LYS A 322 26.38 -14.06 23.22
CA LYS A 322 26.68 -14.80 24.46
C LYS A 322 26.10 -16.21 24.43
N ARG A 323 24.89 -16.40 23.89
CA ARG A 323 24.27 -17.73 23.76
C ARG A 323 25.08 -18.64 22.83
N ARG A 324 25.53 -18.11 21.68
CA ARG A 324 26.35 -18.86 20.71
C ARG A 324 27.69 -19.28 21.29
N ALA A 325 28.41 -18.35 21.95
CA ALA A 325 29.68 -18.66 22.57
C ALA A 325 29.59 -19.76 23.65
N ARG A 326 28.51 -19.78 24.44
CA ARG A 326 28.27 -20.87 25.42
C ARG A 326 27.96 -22.20 24.73
N ALA A 327 27.18 -22.19 23.65
CA ALA A 327 26.86 -23.40 22.90
C ALA A 327 28.11 -24.02 22.26
N GLU A 328 29.00 -23.19 21.71
CA GLU A 328 30.30 -23.62 21.17
C GLU A 328 31.21 -24.21 22.26
N GLN A 329 31.29 -23.57 23.43
CA GLN A 329 32.04 -24.09 24.58
C GLN A 329 31.51 -25.43 25.11
N HIS A 330 30.22 -25.69 24.98
CA HIS A 330 29.60 -26.96 25.39
C HIS A 330 29.74 -28.07 24.32
N ALA A 331 29.99 -27.69 23.07
CA ALA A 331 30.14 -28.63 21.95
C ALA A 331 31.60 -29.06 21.71
N ALA A 332 32.57 -28.27 22.20
CA ALA A 332 34.00 -28.57 22.21
C ALA A 332 34.40 -29.43 23.41
#